data_AF-A0A523MBS7-F1
#
_entry.id   AF-A0A523MBS7-F1
#
_cell.length_a   1.000
_cell.length_b   1.000
_cell.length_c   1.000
_cell.angle_alpha   90.00
_cell.angle_beta   90.00
_cell.angle_gamma   90.00
#
_symmetry.space_group_name_H-M   'P 1'
#
loop_
_entity.id
_entity.type
_entity.pdbx_description
1 polymer ?
#
loop_
_entity_poly.entity_id
_entity_poly.type
_entity_poly.pdbx_seq_one_letter_code
_entity_poly.pdbx_strand_id
1 'polypeptide(L)'
;MKVLLVYAHPEAKSFNGSMRELAVATLSGAGHEVFVSDLYGLGFNAVAGPADVVTRKNEGVFNLGLEQMHAAGEGAFAPDIQVELDKLMAADLLLFQFPMWWFSMPAILKGWIDRVFAFGAAYDFGRTWDKGVFTGRRAMLSFTLSAPEAAFLPDGRNGDMERVLWPIHAGILALVGYSVLPPFISHGIPFVGEAAMHAELERFRARLLSIEGDEPLFFHPSADIRDYRLAPGVEPATPGQHRGTRKHLPGTISGLR
;
A
#
# COMPACT_ATOMS: atom_id res chain seq x y z
N MET A 1 -17.01 -10.28 1.97
CA MET A 1 -16.41 -9.07 1.38
C MET A 1 -15.85 -9.39 0.01
N LYS A 2 -15.59 -8.37 -0.79
CA LYS A 2 -14.75 -8.42 -1.99
C LYS A 2 -13.32 -8.06 -1.64
N VAL A 3 -12.37 -8.93 -1.98
CA VAL A 3 -10.95 -8.74 -1.70
C VAL A 3 -10.19 -8.60 -3.02
N LEU A 4 -9.37 -7.56 -3.15
CA LEU A 4 -8.37 -7.48 -4.21
C LEU A 4 -7.01 -7.86 -3.62
N LEU A 5 -6.45 -8.98 -4.08
CA LEU A 5 -5.07 -9.39 -3.80
C LEU A 5 -4.16 -8.97 -4.95
N VAL A 6 -3.30 -7.98 -4.72
CA VAL A 6 -2.25 -7.57 -5.66
C VAL A 6 -0.95 -8.26 -5.28
N TYR A 7 -0.46 -9.12 -6.17
CA TYR A 7 0.71 -9.97 -5.96
C TYR A 7 1.86 -9.56 -6.87
N ALA A 8 3.06 -9.41 -6.31
CA ALA A 8 4.24 -8.97 -7.05
C ALA A 8 5.47 -9.84 -6.73
N HIS A 9 5.60 -10.99 -7.40
CA HIS A 9 6.83 -11.77 -7.39
C HIS A 9 7.01 -12.55 -8.70
N PRO A 10 8.22 -12.59 -9.30
CA PRO A 10 8.45 -13.20 -10.61
C PRO A 10 8.42 -14.74 -10.60
N GLU A 11 8.76 -15.36 -9.47
CA GLU A 11 8.76 -16.82 -9.32
C GLU A 11 7.48 -17.29 -8.60
N ALA A 12 6.66 -18.06 -9.32
CA ALA A 12 5.37 -18.56 -8.84
C ALA A 12 5.52 -19.57 -7.69
N LYS A 13 6.62 -20.34 -7.64
CA LYS A 13 6.91 -21.31 -6.56
C LYS A 13 7.67 -20.69 -5.38
N SER A 14 7.81 -19.38 -5.35
CA SER A 14 8.43 -18.68 -4.23
C SER A 14 7.56 -18.78 -2.97
N PHE A 15 8.14 -18.47 -1.81
CA PHE A 15 7.36 -18.34 -0.58
C PHE A 15 6.24 -17.28 -0.70
N ASN A 16 6.48 -16.19 -1.44
CA ASN A 16 5.43 -15.21 -1.76
C ASN A 16 4.30 -15.84 -2.58
N GLY A 17 4.62 -16.73 -3.53
CA GLY A 17 3.64 -17.49 -4.31
C GLY A 17 2.80 -18.41 -3.43
N SER A 18 3.43 -19.12 -2.49
CA SER A 18 2.72 -19.92 -1.48
C SER A 18 1.80 -19.07 -0.59
N MET A 19 2.24 -17.87 -0.18
CA MET A 19 1.40 -16.93 0.58
C MET A 19 0.21 -16.45 -0.27
N ARG A 20 0.41 -16.12 -1.56
CA ARG A 20 -0.68 -15.75 -2.47
C ARG A 20 -1.73 -16.87 -2.57
N GLU A 21 -1.30 -18.11 -2.81
CA GLU A 21 -2.21 -19.26 -2.92
C GLU A 21 -2.97 -19.50 -1.61
N LEU A 22 -2.27 -19.42 -0.49
CA LEU A 22 -2.85 -19.54 0.83
C LEU A 22 -3.89 -18.44 1.09
N ALA A 23 -3.61 -17.20 0.70
CA ALA A 23 -4.55 -16.10 0.86
C ALA A 23 -5.84 -16.33 0.08
N VAL A 24 -5.73 -16.70 -1.19
CA VAL A 24 -6.89 -17.00 -2.04
C VAL A 24 -7.72 -18.14 -1.46
N ALA A 25 -7.07 -19.25 -1.07
CA ALA A 25 -7.75 -20.41 -0.51
C ALA A 25 -8.44 -20.09 0.83
N THR A 26 -7.77 -19.36 1.71
CA THR A 26 -8.28 -19.04 3.05
C THR A 26 -9.45 -18.08 2.98
N LEU A 27 -9.31 -16.98 2.24
CA LEU A 27 -10.35 -15.95 2.14
C LEU A 27 -11.57 -16.46 1.35
N SER A 28 -11.35 -17.19 0.25
CA SER A 28 -12.46 -17.84 -0.47
C SER A 28 -13.17 -18.88 0.40
N GLY A 29 -12.41 -19.68 1.17
CA GLY A 29 -12.96 -20.66 2.11
C GLY A 29 -13.75 -20.02 3.25
N ALA A 30 -13.43 -18.78 3.62
CA ALA A 30 -14.20 -17.96 4.56
C ALA A 30 -15.41 -17.25 3.92
N GLY A 31 -15.71 -17.52 2.64
CA GLY A 31 -16.87 -16.97 1.93
C GLY A 31 -16.66 -15.58 1.33
N HIS A 32 -15.41 -15.12 1.16
CA HIS A 32 -15.11 -13.88 0.45
C HIS A 32 -14.98 -14.10 -1.06
N GLU A 33 -15.31 -13.06 -1.84
CA GLU A 33 -15.01 -13.02 -3.27
C GLU A 33 -13.59 -12.44 -3.44
N VAL A 34 -12.70 -13.16 -4.12
CA VAL A 34 -11.28 -12.78 -4.22
C VAL A 34 -10.90 -12.51 -5.68
N PHE A 35 -10.54 -11.27 -5.98
CA PHE A 35 -9.89 -10.86 -7.22
C PHE A 35 -8.37 -10.93 -7.04
N VAL A 36 -7.65 -11.42 -8.06
CA VAL A 36 -6.19 -11.50 -8.03
C VAL A 36 -5.61 -10.68 -9.18
N SER A 37 -4.59 -9.90 -8.86
CA SER A 37 -3.73 -9.20 -9.81
C SER A 37 -2.30 -9.69 -9.63
N ASP A 38 -1.95 -10.76 -10.35
CA ASP A 38 -0.58 -11.27 -10.44
C ASP A 38 0.22 -10.41 -11.43
N LEU A 39 0.91 -9.39 -10.94
CA LEU A 39 1.51 -8.37 -11.80
C LEU A 39 2.56 -8.95 -12.76
N TYR A 40 3.33 -9.94 -12.31
CA TYR A 40 4.31 -10.61 -13.16
C TYR A 40 3.63 -11.58 -14.13
N GLY A 41 2.65 -12.36 -13.68
CA GLY A 41 1.85 -13.25 -14.54
C GLY A 41 1.08 -12.50 -15.63
N LEU A 42 0.65 -11.27 -15.35
CA LEU A 42 0.00 -10.38 -16.31
C LEU A 42 0.98 -9.68 -17.26
N GLY A 43 2.29 -9.68 -16.97
CA GLY A 43 3.25 -8.84 -17.68
C GLY A 43 2.95 -7.35 -17.55
N PHE A 44 2.48 -6.91 -16.37
CA PHE A 44 1.98 -5.56 -16.16
C PHE A 44 3.04 -4.49 -16.49
N ASN A 45 2.70 -3.53 -17.36
CA ASN A 45 3.58 -2.41 -17.67
C ASN A 45 3.64 -1.44 -16.48
N ALA A 46 4.80 -1.34 -15.84
CA ALA A 46 5.00 -0.48 -14.68
C ALA A 46 5.22 1.01 -15.02
N VAL A 47 5.44 1.34 -16.29
CA VAL A 47 5.83 2.69 -16.71
C VAL A 47 4.59 3.51 -17.06
N ALA A 48 4.28 4.50 -16.22
CA ALA A 48 3.22 5.46 -16.50
C ALA A 48 3.60 6.40 -17.65
N GLY A 49 2.65 6.75 -18.51
CA GLY A 49 2.91 7.59 -19.67
C GLY A 49 1.71 7.83 -20.58
N PRO A 50 1.92 8.43 -21.78
CA PRO A 50 0.84 8.78 -22.70
C PRO A 50 -0.05 7.62 -23.13
N ALA A 51 0.48 6.38 -23.10
CA ALA A 51 -0.27 5.17 -23.43
C ALA A 51 -1.29 4.75 -22.37
N ASP A 52 -1.30 5.40 -21.19
CA ASP A 52 -2.24 5.10 -20.10
C ASP A 52 -3.66 5.62 -20.36
N VAL A 53 -3.84 6.47 -21.38
CA VAL A 53 -5.14 7.03 -21.76
C VAL A 53 -5.40 6.78 -23.24
N VAL A 54 -6.65 6.45 -23.57
CA VAL A 54 -7.11 6.18 -24.94
C VAL A 54 -7.29 7.49 -25.72
N THR A 55 -7.68 8.55 -25.04
CA THR A 55 -7.85 9.88 -25.63
C THR A 55 -7.20 10.93 -24.72
N ARG A 56 -6.43 11.82 -25.34
CA ARG A 56 -5.73 12.89 -24.63
C ARG A 56 -6.53 14.18 -24.67
N LYS A 57 -6.59 14.87 -23.54
CA LYS A 57 -7.14 16.22 -23.45
C LYS A 57 -6.25 17.25 -24.12
N ASN A 58 -4.93 17.08 -24.02
CA ASN A 58 -3.96 18.00 -24.61
C ASN A 58 -2.91 17.23 -25.41
N GLU A 59 -3.00 17.26 -26.74
CA GLU A 59 -2.05 16.59 -27.62
C GLU A 59 -0.66 17.24 -27.61
N GLY A 60 -0.57 18.55 -27.35
CA GLY A 60 0.68 19.32 -27.43
C GLY A 60 1.61 19.14 -26.23
N VAL A 61 1.07 18.85 -25.03
CA VAL A 61 1.87 18.64 -23.80
C VAL A 61 1.24 17.55 -22.94
N PHE A 62 2.02 16.52 -22.59
CA PHE A 62 1.57 15.46 -21.69
C PHE A 62 1.76 15.86 -20.24
N ASN A 63 0.69 15.83 -19.47
CA ASN A 63 0.73 15.95 -18.01
C ASN A 63 -0.05 14.77 -17.43
N LEU A 64 0.66 13.83 -16.80
CA LEU A 64 0.09 12.58 -16.33
C LEU A 64 -1.15 12.79 -15.45
N GLY A 65 -1.08 13.67 -14.45
CA GLY A 65 -2.20 13.90 -13.54
C GLY A 65 -3.43 14.51 -14.24
N LEU A 66 -3.24 15.51 -15.10
CA LEU A 66 -4.36 16.13 -15.82
C LEU A 66 -5.01 15.18 -16.84
N GLU A 67 -4.21 14.34 -17.49
CA GLU A 67 -4.70 13.33 -18.44
C GLU A 67 -5.42 12.19 -17.71
N GLN A 68 -4.90 11.74 -16.56
CA GLN A 68 -5.60 10.78 -15.68
C GLN A 68 -6.96 11.32 -15.21
N MET A 69 -7.03 12.58 -14.77
CA MET A 69 -8.29 13.19 -14.34
C MET A 69 -9.29 13.31 -15.48
N HIS A 70 -8.82 13.61 -16.70
CA HIS A 70 -9.68 13.60 -17.88
C HIS A 70 -10.19 12.19 -18.19
N ALA A 71 -9.30 11.19 -18.20
CA ALA A 71 -9.66 9.80 -18.44
C ALA A 71 -10.66 9.26 -17.40
N ALA A 72 -10.54 9.68 -16.14
CA ALA A 72 -11.50 9.34 -15.09
C ALA A 72 -12.91 9.90 -15.33
N GLY A 73 -13.02 11.08 -15.95
CA GLY A 73 -14.30 11.68 -16.30
C GLY A 73 -14.96 11.08 -17.54
N GLU A 74 -14.15 10.69 -18.54
CA GLU A 74 -14.64 10.22 -19.84
C GLU A 74 -14.64 8.68 -19.98
N GLY A 75 -14.12 7.94 -19.00
CA GLY A 75 -13.93 6.49 -19.11
C GLY A 75 -12.88 6.12 -20.16
N ALA A 76 -11.79 6.90 -20.24
CA ALA A 76 -10.80 6.82 -21.31
C ALA A 76 -9.43 6.27 -20.83
N PHE A 77 -9.40 5.47 -19.76
CA PHE A 77 -8.17 4.76 -19.37
C PHE A 77 -7.84 3.63 -20.35
N ALA A 78 -6.55 3.33 -20.50
CA ALA A 78 -6.11 2.15 -21.23
C ALA A 78 -6.76 0.87 -20.63
N PRO A 79 -7.08 -0.14 -21.46
CA PRO A 79 -7.83 -1.31 -20.97
C PRO A 79 -7.18 -2.07 -19.82
N ASP A 80 -5.84 -2.16 -19.81
CA ASP A 80 -5.10 -2.81 -18.72
C ASP A 80 -5.23 -2.05 -17.40
N ILE A 81 -5.27 -0.71 -17.43
CA ILE A 81 -5.50 0.12 -16.26
C ILE A 81 -6.97 0.05 -15.83
N GLN A 82 -7.91 0.10 -16.77
CA GLN A 82 -9.34 0.08 -16.47
C GLN A 82 -9.74 -1.19 -15.73
N VAL A 83 -9.23 -2.35 -16.14
CA VAL A 83 -9.49 -3.64 -15.45
C VAL A 83 -9.01 -3.61 -14.00
N GLU A 84 -7.85 -3.03 -13.74
CA GLU A 84 -7.28 -2.95 -12.39
C GLU A 84 -8.01 -1.90 -11.53
N LEU A 85 -8.42 -0.78 -12.13
CA LEU A 85 -9.29 0.22 -11.51
C LEU A 85 -10.63 -0.40 -11.11
N ASP A 86 -11.26 -1.20 -11.97
CA ASP A 86 -12.55 -1.83 -11.69
C ASP A 86 -12.46 -2.77 -10.47
N LYS A 87 -11.40 -3.59 -10.41
CA LYS A 87 -11.11 -4.44 -9.24
C LYS A 87 -10.91 -3.60 -7.97
N LEU A 88 -10.11 -2.54 -8.05
CA LEU A 88 -9.83 -1.64 -6.93
C LEU A 88 -11.12 -0.96 -6.42
N MET A 89 -11.96 -0.49 -7.33
CA MET A 89 -13.23 0.16 -7.02
C MET A 89 -14.29 -0.82 -6.51
N ALA A 90 -14.20 -2.10 -6.84
CA ALA A 90 -15.09 -3.13 -6.32
C ALA A 90 -14.68 -3.69 -4.95
N ALA A 91 -13.40 -3.62 -4.57
CA ALA A 91 -12.89 -4.27 -3.38
C ALA A 91 -13.22 -3.51 -2.08
N ASP A 92 -13.65 -4.26 -1.06
CA ASP A 92 -13.80 -3.79 0.33
C ASP A 92 -12.45 -3.88 1.09
N LEU A 93 -11.61 -4.83 0.68
CA LEU A 93 -10.28 -5.08 1.23
C LEU A 93 -9.23 -5.13 0.11
N LEU A 94 -8.18 -4.31 0.25
CA LEU A 94 -6.99 -4.35 -0.59
C LEU A 94 -5.84 -5.05 0.15
N LEU A 95 -5.39 -6.18 -0.38
CA LEU A 95 -4.27 -6.96 0.18
C LEU A 95 -3.10 -6.93 -0.80
N PHE A 96 -1.93 -6.53 -0.33
CA PHE A 96 -0.68 -6.63 -1.10
C PHE A 96 0.13 -7.83 -0.64
N GLN A 97 0.71 -8.59 -1.58
CA GLN A 97 1.71 -9.63 -1.29
C GLN A 97 2.97 -9.41 -2.13
N PHE A 98 4.09 -9.13 -1.47
CA PHE A 98 5.35 -8.84 -2.17
C PHE A 98 6.60 -9.10 -1.32
N PRO A 99 7.79 -9.28 -1.93
CA PRO A 99 9.05 -9.18 -1.21
C PRO A 99 9.43 -7.71 -1.00
N MET A 100 9.86 -7.33 0.20
CA MET A 100 10.44 -6.01 0.41
C MET A 100 11.77 -5.91 -0.34
N TRP A 101 11.83 -5.01 -1.31
CA TRP A 101 13.02 -4.70 -2.09
C TRP A 101 13.41 -3.24 -1.85
N TRP A 102 14.66 -3.02 -1.44
CA TRP A 102 15.18 -1.67 -1.15
C TRP A 102 14.29 -0.86 -0.21
N PHE A 103 13.87 -1.47 0.92
CA PHE A 103 13.03 -0.84 1.93
C PHE A 103 11.65 -0.39 1.42
N SER A 104 11.19 -0.97 0.31
CA SER A 104 9.91 -0.64 -0.32
C SER A 104 9.33 -1.83 -1.08
N MET A 105 8.25 -1.58 -1.81
CA MET A 105 7.65 -2.50 -2.75
C MET A 105 8.49 -2.70 -4.03
N PRO A 106 8.35 -3.83 -4.74
CA PRO A 106 8.94 -4.01 -6.07
C PRO A 106 8.51 -2.91 -7.04
N ALA A 107 9.38 -2.57 -8.00
CA ALA A 107 9.12 -1.52 -8.98
C ALA A 107 7.82 -1.76 -9.79
N ILE A 108 7.51 -3.03 -10.12
CA ILE A 108 6.26 -3.36 -10.83
C ILE A 108 5.02 -3.03 -10.01
N LEU A 109 5.08 -3.22 -8.69
CA LEU A 109 4.00 -2.87 -7.78
C LEU A 109 3.88 -1.36 -7.60
N LYS A 110 5.01 -0.65 -7.51
CA LYS A 110 5.00 0.81 -7.49
C LYS A 110 4.43 1.40 -8.78
N GLY A 111 4.75 0.82 -9.93
CA GLY A 111 4.18 1.21 -11.23
C GLY A 111 2.67 0.92 -11.32
N TRP A 112 2.21 -0.19 -10.73
CA TRP A 112 0.77 -0.45 -10.61
C TRP A 112 0.08 0.63 -9.77
N ILE A 113 0.67 1.05 -8.65
CA ILE A 113 0.16 2.19 -7.89
C ILE A 113 0.13 3.46 -8.75
N ASP A 114 1.21 3.80 -9.46
CA ASP A 114 1.29 5.05 -10.24
C ASP A 114 0.24 5.13 -11.37
N ARG A 115 -0.10 3.98 -11.96
CA ARG A 115 -1.05 3.89 -13.08
C ARG A 115 -2.50 3.71 -12.61
N VAL A 116 -2.74 2.98 -11.52
CA VAL A 116 -4.08 2.59 -11.05
C VAL A 116 -4.59 3.50 -9.93
N PHE A 117 -3.72 4.07 -9.08
CA PHE A 117 -4.14 5.11 -8.12
C PHE A 117 -4.19 6.46 -8.84
N ALA A 118 -4.95 6.51 -9.94
CA ALA A 118 -4.98 7.62 -10.87
C ALA A 118 -5.69 8.85 -10.30
N PHE A 119 -5.15 10.04 -10.58
CA PHE A 119 -5.77 11.31 -10.19
C PHE A 119 -7.15 11.46 -10.85
N GLY A 120 -8.15 11.90 -10.10
CA GLY A 120 -9.56 11.96 -10.51
C GLY A 120 -10.35 10.67 -10.25
N ALA A 121 -9.68 9.51 -10.24
CA ALA A 121 -10.31 8.22 -9.93
C ALA A 121 -10.12 7.83 -8.45
N ALA A 122 -8.88 7.61 -8.02
CA ALA A 122 -8.54 7.13 -6.68
C ALA A 122 -8.37 8.25 -5.64
N TYR A 123 -8.06 9.47 -6.07
CA TYR A 123 -7.98 10.68 -5.24
C TYR A 123 -8.09 11.95 -6.09
N ASP A 124 -8.39 13.08 -5.45
CA ASP A 124 -8.34 14.40 -6.07
C ASP A 124 -8.07 15.53 -5.04
N PHE A 125 -8.29 16.79 -5.42
CA PHE A 125 -8.06 17.95 -4.55
C PHE A 125 -8.91 17.97 -3.26
N GLY A 126 -10.01 17.22 -3.18
CA GLY A 126 -10.93 17.20 -2.04
C GLY A 126 -11.13 15.82 -1.40
N ARG A 127 -10.84 14.74 -2.13
CA ARG A 127 -11.00 13.35 -1.68
C ARG A 127 -9.66 12.75 -1.28
N THR A 128 -9.16 13.15 -0.11
CA THR A 128 -7.94 12.60 0.50
C THR A 128 -8.12 12.33 1.99
N TRP A 129 -7.23 11.52 2.57
CA TRP A 129 -7.22 11.16 3.99
C TRP A 129 -8.57 10.58 4.45
N ASP A 130 -9.10 11.02 5.60
CA ASP A 130 -10.40 10.62 6.15
C ASP A 130 -11.61 11.04 5.28
N LYS A 131 -11.38 11.71 4.14
CA LYS A 131 -12.37 12.03 3.10
C LYS A 131 -12.05 11.35 1.76
N GLY A 132 -11.10 10.41 1.76
CA GLY A 132 -10.62 9.72 0.56
C GLY A 132 -11.68 8.84 -0.10
N VAL A 133 -11.44 8.49 -1.36
CA VAL A 133 -12.35 7.68 -2.20
C VAL A 133 -12.66 6.32 -1.57
N PHE A 134 -11.69 5.74 -0.87
CA PHE A 134 -11.80 4.40 -0.28
C PHE A 134 -12.19 4.43 1.22
N THR A 135 -12.77 5.53 1.70
CA THR A 135 -13.30 5.61 3.07
C THR A 135 -14.29 4.46 3.33
N GLY A 136 -14.14 3.79 4.47
CA GLY A 136 -14.93 2.61 4.85
C GLY A 136 -14.37 1.28 4.33
N ARG A 137 -13.29 1.30 3.54
CA ARG A 137 -12.59 0.12 3.04
C ARG A 137 -11.25 -0.06 3.76
N ARG A 138 -10.69 -1.25 3.69
CA ARG A 138 -9.51 -1.64 4.47
C ARG A 138 -8.36 -2.02 3.56
N ALA A 139 -7.12 -1.79 3.99
CA ALA A 139 -5.94 -2.21 3.23
C ALA A 139 -4.85 -2.79 4.14
N MET A 140 -4.20 -3.86 3.72
CA MET A 140 -3.10 -4.49 4.46
C MET A 140 -1.91 -4.78 3.55
N LEU A 141 -0.71 -4.47 4.04
CA LEU A 141 0.52 -4.96 3.44
C LEU A 141 0.84 -6.35 4.00
N SER A 142 1.07 -7.33 3.14
CA SER A 142 1.72 -8.61 3.47
C SER A 142 3.04 -8.70 2.70
N PHE A 143 4.15 -8.86 3.40
CA PHE A 143 5.44 -8.91 2.72
C PHE A 143 6.50 -9.75 3.42
N THR A 144 7.46 -10.22 2.63
CA THR A 144 8.59 -11.03 3.09
C THR A 144 9.87 -10.23 3.04
N LEU A 145 10.81 -10.48 3.96
CA LEU A 145 12.13 -9.86 3.92
C LEU A 145 13.21 -10.76 4.53
N SER A 146 14.47 -10.49 4.21
CA SER A 146 15.60 -11.34 4.64
C SER A 146 16.13 -11.01 6.03
N ALA A 147 16.06 -9.76 6.45
CA ALA A 147 16.56 -9.35 7.76
C ALA A 147 15.67 -9.87 8.92
N PRO A 148 16.27 -10.16 10.09
CA PRO A 148 15.50 -10.51 11.28
C PRO A 148 14.66 -9.33 11.76
N GLU A 149 13.61 -9.62 12.54
CA GLU A 149 12.73 -8.60 13.14
C GLU A 149 13.52 -7.57 13.96
N ALA A 150 14.51 -8.02 14.73
CA ALA A 150 15.37 -7.18 15.55
C ALA A 150 16.08 -6.05 14.75
N ALA A 151 16.30 -6.25 13.44
CA ALA A 151 16.93 -5.22 12.61
C ALA A 151 16.04 -3.99 12.41
N PHE A 152 14.72 -4.13 12.58
CA PHE A 152 13.72 -3.08 12.36
C PHE A 152 12.99 -2.61 13.62
N LEU A 153 13.46 -3.01 14.80
CA LEU A 153 13.07 -2.37 16.04
C LEU A 153 13.46 -0.87 16.02
N PRO A 154 12.88 -0.02 16.90
CA PRO A 154 13.17 1.42 16.90
C PRO A 154 14.66 1.79 16.98
N ASP A 155 15.48 0.94 17.61
CA ASP A 155 16.94 1.04 17.74
C ASP A 155 17.71 0.07 16.82
N GLY A 156 16.98 -0.67 15.97
CA GLY A 156 17.53 -1.62 15.02
C GLY A 156 18.37 -0.96 13.92
N ARG A 157 19.32 -1.73 13.37
CA ARG A 157 20.28 -1.23 12.37
C ARG A 157 19.63 -0.68 11.10
N ASN A 158 18.48 -1.24 10.72
CA ASN A 158 17.72 -0.86 9.52
C ASN A 158 16.70 0.25 9.81
N GLY A 159 16.53 0.63 11.09
CA GLY A 159 15.58 1.61 11.56
C GLY A 159 14.18 1.06 11.78
N ASP A 160 13.41 1.79 12.56
CA ASP A 160 12.03 1.51 12.93
C ASP A 160 11.13 1.18 11.73
N MET A 161 10.56 -0.04 11.72
CA MET A 161 9.67 -0.51 10.65
C MET A 161 8.51 0.45 10.38
N GLU A 162 7.93 1.05 11.42
CA GLU A 162 6.80 1.96 11.24
C GLU A 162 7.18 3.21 10.42
N ARG A 163 8.43 3.67 10.58
CA ARG A 163 8.97 4.78 9.79
C ARG A 163 9.32 4.36 8.37
N VAL A 164 9.86 3.14 8.21
CA VAL A 164 10.16 2.57 6.88
C VAL A 164 8.88 2.46 6.04
N LEU A 165 7.77 2.05 6.67
CA LEU A 165 6.48 1.86 5.98
C LEU A 165 5.64 3.13 5.85
N TRP A 166 5.98 4.22 6.56
CA TRP A 166 5.22 5.47 6.53
C TRP A 166 4.88 5.98 5.12
N PRO A 167 5.80 5.99 4.14
CA PRO A 167 5.48 6.45 2.78
C PRO A 167 4.39 5.62 2.09
N ILE A 168 4.24 4.34 2.46
CA ILE A 168 3.24 3.43 1.87
C ILE A 168 1.94 3.50 2.67
N HIS A 169 2.02 3.29 4.00
CA HIS A 169 0.84 3.33 4.86
C HIS A 169 0.14 4.69 4.82
N ALA A 170 0.87 5.79 5.04
CA ALA A 170 0.27 7.12 5.03
C ALA A 170 0.17 7.68 3.62
N GLY A 171 1.30 7.70 2.89
CA GLY A 171 1.42 8.41 1.61
C GLY A 171 0.70 7.77 0.44
N ILE A 172 0.35 6.48 0.52
CA ILE A 172 -0.39 5.77 -0.53
C ILE A 172 -1.76 5.36 -0.02
N LEU A 173 -1.84 4.59 1.07
CA LEU A 173 -3.10 3.96 1.49
C LEU A 173 -4.03 4.90 2.26
N ALA A 174 -3.54 5.51 3.35
CA ALA A 174 -4.35 6.45 4.13
C ALA A 174 -4.70 7.71 3.32
N LEU A 175 -3.77 8.17 2.47
CA LEU A 175 -4.01 9.30 1.57
C LEU A 175 -5.26 9.13 0.71
N VAL A 176 -5.55 7.92 0.24
CA VAL A 176 -6.74 7.63 -0.58
C VAL A 176 -7.95 7.16 0.25
N GLY A 177 -7.83 7.13 1.57
CA GLY A 177 -8.93 6.91 2.52
C GLY A 177 -9.09 5.50 3.07
N TYR A 178 -8.14 4.60 2.82
CA TYR A 178 -8.20 3.27 3.44
C TYR A 178 -8.02 3.34 4.96
N SER A 179 -8.79 2.54 5.68
CA SER A 179 -8.40 2.09 7.02
C SER A 179 -7.24 1.10 6.90
N VAL A 180 -6.03 1.58 7.13
CA VAL A 180 -4.80 0.78 6.96
C VAL A 180 -4.61 -0.16 8.14
N LEU A 181 -4.48 -1.45 7.89
CA LEU A 181 -4.32 -2.48 8.93
C LEU A 181 -2.84 -2.70 9.26
N PRO A 182 -2.53 -3.17 10.48
CA PRO A 182 -1.18 -3.62 10.81
C PRO A 182 -0.68 -4.65 9.78
N PRO A 183 0.56 -4.47 9.26
CA PRO A 183 1.08 -5.30 8.20
C PRO A 183 1.36 -6.72 8.70
N PHE A 184 1.30 -7.68 7.78
CA PHE A 184 1.85 -9.01 8.02
C PHE A 184 3.27 -9.09 7.46
N ILE A 185 4.26 -9.26 8.34
CA ILE A 185 5.67 -9.25 7.95
C ILE A 185 6.30 -10.60 8.23
N SER A 186 6.84 -11.24 7.20
CA SER A 186 7.61 -12.48 7.31
C SER A 186 9.11 -12.18 7.27
N HIS A 187 9.75 -12.27 8.44
CA HIS A 187 11.18 -12.00 8.62
C HIS A 187 12.05 -13.24 8.39
N GLY A 188 13.27 -13.05 7.89
CA GLY A 188 14.27 -14.11 7.81
C GLY A 188 13.99 -15.22 6.79
N ILE A 189 13.01 -15.07 5.89
CA ILE A 189 12.51 -16.16 5.03
C ILE A 189 13.59 -16.92 4.24
N PRO A 190 14.61 -16.28 3.64
CA PRO A 190 15.66 -17.02 2.92
C PRO A 190 16.53 -17.92 3.79
N PHE A 191 16.46 -17.82 5.12
CA PHE A 191 17.36 -18.47 6.07
C PHE A 191 16.68 -19.49 6.98
N VAL A 192 15.38 -19.73 6.79
CA VAL A 192 14.61 -20.66 7.64
C VAL A 192 14.35 -21.98 6.90
N GLY A 193 14.21 -23.07 7.66
CA GLY A 193 13.87 -24.39 7.11
C GLY A 193 12.37 -24.56 6.85
N GLU A 194 12.00 -25.66 6.20
CA GLU A 194 10.60 -25.96 5.80
C GLU A 194 9.60 -25.88 6.97
N ALA A 195 9.96 -26.40 8.14
CA ALA A 195 9.09 -26.36 9.32
C ALA A 195 8.76 -24.93 9.76
N ALA A 196 9.73 -24.02 9.72
CA ALA A 196 9.54 -22.62 10.06
C ALA A 196 8.76 -21.87 8.96
N MET A 197 9.01 -22.17 7.68
CA MET A 197 8.19 -21.66 6.58
C MET A 197 6.72 -22.08 6.72
N HIS A 198 6.47 -23.33 7.10
CA HIS A 198 5.11 -23.84 7.32
C HIS A 198 4.42 -23.15 8.50
N ALA A 199 5.12 -22.99 9.64
CA ALA A 199 4.60 -22.27 10.79
C ALA A 199 4.23 -20.81 10.43
N GLU A 200 5.04 -20.16 9.60
CA GLU A 200 4.79 -18.80 9.13
C GLU A 200 3.56 -18.71 8.21
N LEU A 201 3.33 -19.72 7.36
CA LEU A 201 2.09 -19.83 6.57
C LEU A 201 0.87 -19.98 7.48
N GLU A 202 0.94 -20.79 8.53
CA GLU A 202 -0.19 -20.92 9.47
C GLU A 202 -0.45 -19.63 10.27
N ARG A 203 0.62 -18.86 10.60
CA ARG A 203 0.47 -17.51 11.16
C ARG A 203 -0.23 -16.57 10.18
N PHE A 204 0.10 -16.65 8.89
CA PHE A 204 -0.56 -15.87 7.85
C PHE A 204 -2.02 -16.26 7.68
N ARG A 205 -2.34 -17.56 7.70
CA ARG A 205 -3.73 -18.05 7.68
C ARG A 205 -4.54 -17.47 8.83
N ALA A 206 -4.01 -17.55 10.06
CA ALA A 206 -4.68 -17.01 11.25
C ALA A 206 -4.91 -15.50 11.12
N ARG A 207 -3.91 -14.76 10.63
CA ARG A 207 -4.01 -13.31 10.34
C ARG A 207 -5.14 -12.99 9.37
N LEU A 208 -5.29 -13.76 8.31
CA LEU A 208 -6.33 -13.56 7.30
C LEU A 208 -7.74 -13.85 7.86
N LEU A 209 -7.87 -14.89 8.68
CA LEU A 209 -9.15 -15.25 9.30
C LEU A 209 -9.61 -14.24 10.35
N SER A 210 -8.69 -13.51 10.98
CA SER A 210 -9.03 -12.46 11.96
C SER A 210 -9.24 -11.09 11.32
N ILE A 211 -9.02 -10.95 10.00
CA ILE A 211 -8.77 -9.64 9.40
C ILE A 211 -9.90 -8.66 9.65
N GLU A 212 -11.16 -9.09 9.57
CA GLU A 212 -12.35 -8.26 9.80
C GLU A 212 -12.37 -7.54 11.15
N GLY A 213 -11.81 -8.17 12.19
CA GLY A 213 -11.83 -7.64 13.55
C GLY A 213 -10.66 -6.74 13.93
N ASP A 214 -9.63 -6.59 13.08
CA ASP A 214 -8.45 -5.83 13.51
C ASP A 214 -8.70 -4.33 13.63
N GLU A 215 -8.05 -3.75 14.63
CA GLU A 215 -7.96 -2.30 14.77
C GLU A 215 -7.01 -1.72 13.71
N PRO A 216 -7.45 -0.73 12.90
CA PRO A 216 -6.58 -0.04 11.96
C PRO A 216 -5.49 0.78 12.66
N LEU A 217 -4.41 1.05 11.93
CA LEU A 217 -3.40 2.03 12.32
C LEU A 217 -4.01 3.43 12.46
N PHE A 218 -3.54 4.19 13.44
CA PHE A 218 -3.97 5.56 13.66
C PHE A 218 -3.30 6.52 12.67
N PHE A 219 -4.11 7.40 12.08
CA PHE A 219 -3.66 8.60 11.36
C PHE A 219 -4.50 9.78 11.85
N HIS A 220 -3.89 10.95 11.95
CA HIS A 220 -4.62 12.15 12.34
C HIS A 220 -5.75 12.45 11.34
N PRO A 221 -6.99 12.64 11.80
CA PRO A 221 -8.11 13.05 10.95
C PRO A 221 -7.88 14.48 10.43
N SER A 222 -8.62 14.87 9.38
CA SER A 222 -8.56 16.24 8.84
C SER A 222 -8.86 17.32 9.89
N ALA A 223 -9.63 16.98 10.93
CA ALA A 223 -9.96 17.90 12.02
C ALA A 223 -8.74 18.30 12.88
N ASP A 224 -7.69 17.48 12.89
CA ASP A 224 -6.45 17.73 13.64
C ASP A 224 -5.47 18.63 12.87
N ILE A 225 -5.77 18.96 11.61
CA ILE A 225 -4.86 19.66 10.71
C ILE A 225 -5.37 21.08 10.41
N ARG A 226 -4.50 22.07 10.58
CA ARG A 226 -4.72 23.47 10.21
C ARG A 226 -3.52 24.01 9.45
N ASP A 227 -3.75 24.66 8.31
CA ASP A 227 -2.70 25.23 7.45
C ASP A 227 -1.56 24.25 7.14
N TYR A 228 -1.93 23.02 6.76
CA TYR A 228 -1.02 21.90 6.45
C TYR A 228 -0.15 21.41 7.63
N ARG A 229 -0.52 21.72 8.88
CA ARG A 229 0.19 21.32 10.10
C ARG A 229 -0.77 20.79 11.14
N LEU A 230 -0.27 20.01 12.11
CA LEU A 230 -1.04 19.69 13.31
C LEU A 230 -1.47 20.98 14.00
N ALA A 231 -2.75 21.06 14.38
CA ALA A 231 -3.30 22.20 15.08
C ALA A 231 -2.62 22.35 16.47
N PRO A 232 -2.52 23.58 17.01
CA PRO A 232 -1.97 23.79 18.34
C PRO A 232 -2.67 22.91 19.40
N GLY A 233 -1.90 22.20 20.21
CA GLY A 233 -2.40 21.29 21.25
C GLY A 233 -2.72 19.86 20.78
N VAL A 234 -2.60 19.56 19.48
CA VAL A 234 -2.65 18.18 18.97
C VAL A 234 -1.27 17.54 19.10
N GLU A 235 -1.18 16.48 19.87
CA GLU A 235 0.06 15.73 20.07
C GLU A 235 0.44 14.92 18.82
N PRO A 236 1.71 14.97 18.37
CA PRO A 236 2.18 14.12 17.27
C PRO A 236 2.12 12.63 17.63
N ALA A 237 1.19 11.89 17.01
CA ALA A 237 0.90 10.50 17.36
C ALA A 237 1.26 9.47 16.27
N THR A 238 1.87 9.90 15.15
CA THR A 238 2.26 8.99 14.06
C THR A 238 3.79 9.00 13.81
N PRO A 239 4.35 7.93 13.19
CA PRO A 239 5.78 7.85 12.89
C PRO A 239 6.32 9.01 12.05
N GLY A 240 5.48 9.58 11.16
CA GLY A 240 5.86 10.68 10.29
C GLY A 240 5.88 12.05 10.98
N GLN A 241 5.14 12.21 12.07
CA GLN A 241 5.05 13.47 12.82
C GLN A 241 5.87 13.45 14.11
N HIS A 242 6.01 12.28 14.74
CA HIS A 242 6.85 12.12 15.93
C HIS A 242 8.33 12.38 15.60
N ARG A 243 8.98 13.27 16.37
CA ARG A 243 10.38 13.65 16.13
C ARG A 243 11.22 13.47 17.40
N GLY A 244 12.23 12.61 17.31
CA GLY A 244 13.35 12.60 18.23
C GLY A 244 14.38 13.69 17.91
N THR A 245 15.43 13.79 18.73
CA THR A 245 16.54 14.73 18.53
C THR A 245 17.29 14.48 17.21
N ARG A 246 17.44 15.50 16.37
CA ARG A 246 18.14 15.42 15.07
C ARG A 246 19.65 15.58 15.25
N LYS A 247 20.41 14.48 15.17
CA LYS A 247 21.90 14.52 15.22
C LYS A 247 22.57 14.73 13.85
N HIS A 248 21.90 14.38 12.75
CA HIS A 248 22.45 14.43 11.38
C HIS A 248 22.12 15.71 10.61
N LEU A 249 21.33 16.62 11.21
CA LEU A 249 21.02 17.95 10.67
C LEU A 249 21.51 19.00 11.68
N PRO A 250 22.82 19.30 11.74
CA PRO A 250 23.31 20.36 12.60
C PRO A 250 22.72 21.70 12.11
N GLY A 251 21.86 22.31 12.93
CA GLY A 251 21.51 23.74 12.77
C GLY A 251 20.14 24.09 12.18
N THR A 252 19.13 23.22 12.16
CA THR A 252 17.76 23.67 11.80
C THR A 252 16.67 23.20 12.77
N ILE A 253 15.98 24.21 13.31
CA ILE A 253 14.78 24.19 14.16
C ILE A 253 15.04 23.98 15.66
N SER A 254 15.77 24.91 16.28
CA SER A 254 15.36 25.39 17.61
C SER A 254 14.37 26.54 17.39
N GLY A 255 13.09 26.30 17.62
CA GLY A 255 12.07 27.36 17.54
C GLY A 255 10.81 26.96 16.80
N LEU A 256 10.18 25.86 17.21
CA LEU A 256 8.74 25.66 17.03
C LEU A 256 8.26 24.98 18.32
N ARG A 257 7.99 25.81 19.33
CA ARG A 257 7.06 25.50 20.41
C ARG A 257 5.69 25.99 19.98
#